data_AF-A0A973ABL3-F1
#
_entry.id   AF-A0A973ABL3-F1
#
_cell.length_a   1.000
_cell.length_b   1.000
_cell.length_c   1.000
_cell.angle_alpha   90.00
_cell.angle_beta   90.00
_cell.angle_gamma   90.00
#
_symmetry.space_group_name_H-M   'P 1'
#
loop_
_entity.id
_entity.type
_entity.pdbx_description
1 polymer ?
#
loop_
_entity_poly.entity_id
_entity_poly.type
_entity_poly.pdbx_seq_one_letter_code
_entity_poly.pdbx_strand_id
1 'polypeptide(L)'
;MKNPLLNNFNTPYSTAPFSKIKNKHFKPAFIEAIKIAKEEIDVITSNTQVPTFENTLEALEFSGQILDRISSLFFNLNSAETNDEIQKIAQEVSPMLTEFSNDITLNKKLFNRVKLIYDIKDEFNLSTEQD
;
A
#
# COMPACT_ATOMS: atom_id res chain seq x y z
N MET A 1 -12.79 -3.68 -19.17
CA MET A 1 -13.28 -4.66 -18.15
C MET A 1 -12.76 -4.23 -16.79
N LYS A 2 -13.57 -4.30 -15.73
CA LYS A 2 -13.22 -3.85 -14.37
C LYS A 2 -12.37 -4.94 -13.68
N ASN A 3 -11.14 -4.61 -13.24
CA ASN A 3 -10.28 -5.55 -12.52
C ASN A 3 -10.83 -5.76 -11.09
N PRO A 4 -11.18 -6.99 -10.67
CA PRO A 4 -11.80 -7.23 -9.37
C PRO A 4 -10.89 -6.86 -8.20
N LEU A 5 -9.56 -6.91 -8.38
CA LEU A 5 -8.58 -6.63 -7.33
C LEU A 5 -8.52 -5.15 -6.92
N LEU A 6 -8.90 -4.25 -7.84
CA LEU A 6 -8.86 -2.79 -7.65
C LEU A 6 -10.10 -2.22 -6.94
N ASN A 7 -10.99 -3.07 -6.45
CA ASN A 7 -12.24 -2.64 -5.81
C ASN A 7 -12.44 -3.38 -4.49
N ASN A 8 -13.23 -2.81 -3.60
CA ASN A 8 -13.64 -3.49 -2.37
C ASN A 8 -14.42 -4.78 -2.68
N PHE A 9 -14.22 -5.78 -1.84
CA PHE A 9 -14.90 -7.07 -1.97
C PHE A 9 -16.23 -7.03 -1.22
N ASN A 10 -17.32 -7.26 -1.96
CA ASN A 10 -18.68 -7.32 -1.42
C ASN A 10 -19.05 -8.73 -0.93
N THR A 11 -18.12 -9.37 -0.23
CA THR A 11 -18.25 -10.70 0.39
C THR A 11 -18.32 -10.53 1.91
N PRO A 12 -18.81 -11.54 2.67
CA PRO A 12 -18.73 -11.51 4.12
C PRO A 12 -17.28 -11.25 4.58
N TYR A 13 -17.13 -10.30 5.52
CA TYR A 13 -15.84 -9.87 6.05
C TYR A 13 -14.84 -9.35 4.99
N SER A 14 -15.33 -8.91 3.83
CA SER A 14 -14.49 -8.47 2.71
C SER A 14 -13.45 -9.50 2.28
N THR A 15 -13.79 -10.78 2.39
CA THR A 15 -12.95 -11.91 1.96
C THR A 15 -12.71 -11.91 0.44
N ALA A 16 -11.53 -12.36 0.00
CA ALA A 16 -11.22 -12.39 -1.42
C ALA A 16 -12.14 -13.34 -2.20
N PRO A 17 -12.81 -12.87 -3.28
CA PRO A 17 -13.63 -13.73 -4.11
C PRO A 17 -12.75 -14.52 -5.09
N PHE A 18 -11.99 -15.51 -4.60
CA PHE A 18 -10.99 -16.26 -5.37
C PHE A 18 -11.52 -16.81 -6.70
N SER A 19 -12.79 -17.26 -6.75
CA SER A 19 -13.45 -17.73 -7.97
C SER A 19 -13.55 -16.69 -9.10
N LYS A 20 -13.42 -15.40 -8.79
CA LYS A 20 -13.43 -14.27 -9.74
C LYS A 20 -12.03 -13.74 -10.04
N ILE A 21 -11.01 -14.13 -9.27
CA ILE A 21 -9.62 -13.70 -9.43
C ILE A 21 -8.95 -14.66 -10.42
N LYS A 22 -8.14 -14.11 -11.33
CA LYS A 22 -7.41 -14.85 -12.35
C LYS A 22 -6.00 -14.32 -12.41
N ASN A 23 -5.03 -15.16 -12.77
CA ASN A 23 -3.60 -14.77 -12.85
C ASN A 23 -3.39 -13.47 -13.65
N LYS A 24 -4.02 -13.35 -14.82
CA LYS A 24 -4.01 -12.14 -15.67
C LYS A 24 -4.47 -10.83 -14.99
N HIS A 25 -5.13 -10.90 -13.84
CA HIS A 25 -5.56 -9.70 -13.11
C HIS A 25 -4.42 -9.11 -12.26
N PHE A 26 -3.44 -9.90 -11.82
CA PHE A 26 -2.44 -9.46 -10.84
C PHE A 26 -1.53 -8.37 -11.37
N LYS A 27 -0.77 -8.62 -12.46
CA LYS A 27 0.19 -7.63 -12.96
C LYS A 27 -0.46 -6.26 -13.27
N PRO A 28 -1.59 -6.18 -14.01
CA PRO A 28 -2.26 -4.90 -14.20
C PRO A 28 -2.76 -4.26 -12.90
N ALA A 29 -3.18 -5.07 -11.91
CA ALA A 29 -3.60 -4.54 -10.62
C ALA A 29 -2.43 -3.99 -9.80
N PHE A 30 -1.27 -4.64 -9.82
CA PHE A 30 -0.05 -4.14 -9.18
C PHE A 30 0.39 -2.80 -9.77
N ILE A 31 0.41 -2.66 -11.10
CA ILE A 31 0.77 -1.41 -11.76
C ILE A 31 -0.14 -0.27 -11.31
N GLU A 32 -1.46 -0.48 -11.35
CA GLU A 32 -2.42 0.56 -10.96
C GLU A 32 -2.40 0.83 -9.45
N ALA A 33 -2.24 -0.20 -8.62
CA ALA A 33 -2.20 -0.03 -7.17
C ALA A 33 -0.92 0.68 -6.69
N ILE A 34 0.23 0.44 -7.32
CA ILE A 34 1.46 1.21 -7.08
C ILE A 34 1.24 2.68 -7.45
N LYS A 35 0.59 2.95 -8.59
CA LYS A 35 0.28 4.31 -9.02
C LYS A 35 -0.63 5.02 -7.99
N ILE A 36 -1.72 4.37 -7.56
CA ILE A 36 -2.62 4.91 -6.54
C ILE A 36 -1.86 5.18 -5.24
N ALA A 37 -1.04 4.23 -4.78
CA ALA A 37 -0.26 4.39 -3.55
C ALA A 37 0.74 5.55 -3.65
N LYS A 38 1.37 5.76 -4.82
CA LYS A 38 2.23 6.94 -5.06
C LYS A 38 1.43 8.25 -4.98
N GLU A 39 0.22 8.30 -5.55
CA GLU A 39 -0.65 9.47 -5.48
C GLU A 39 -1.08 9.77 -4.02
N GLU A 40 -1.40 8.75 -3.22
CA GLU A 40 -1.71 8.88 -1.79
C GLU A 40 -0.54 9.48 -1.00
N ILE A 41 0.68 9.00 -1.26
CA ILE A 41 1.92 9.53 -0.65
C ILE A 41 2.21 10.96 -1.11
N ASP A 42 1.94 11.27 -2.37
CA ASP A 42 2.09 12.63 -2.89
C ASP A 42 1.13 13.60 -2.19
N VAL A 43 -0.10 13.19 -1.88
CA VAL A 43 -1.04 13.99 -1.08
C VAL A 43 -0.47 14.29 0.31
N ILE A 44 0.12 13.31 0.98
CA ILE A 44 0.75 13.51 2.30
C ILE A 44 1.95 14.47 2.19
N THR A 45 2.84 14.22 1.24
CA THR A 45 4.09 14.97 1.12
C THR A 45 3.92 16.38 0.54
N SER A 46 2.83 16.64 -0.17
CA SER A 46 2.49 17.96 -0.72
C SER A 46 1.58 18.79 0.18
N ASN A 47 1.04 18.22 1.27
CA ASN A 47 0.21 18.96 2.23
C ASN A 47 0.99 20.12 2.86
N THR A 48 0.49 21.35 2.67
CA THR A 48 1.15 22.58 3.14
C THR A 48 0.85 22.92 4.61
N GLN A 49 -0.08 22.21 5.24
CA GLN A 49 -0.34 22.36 6.67
C GLN A 49 0.82 21.81 7.50
N VAL A 50 0.96 22.33 8.72
CA VAL A 50 1.93 21.81 9.71
C VAL A 50 1.66 20.30 9.91
N PRO A 51 2.69 19.45 9.82
CA PRO A 51 2.55 18.01 10.09
C PRO A 51 1.89 17.73 11.44
N THR A 52 0.86 16.89 11.43
CA THR A 52 0.20 16.33 12.62
C THR A 52 0.16 14.82 12.51
N PHE A 53 -0.15 14.13 13.61
CA PHE A 53 -0.33 12.68 13.60
C PHE A 53 -1.32 12.25 12.51
N GLU A 54 -2.48 12.91 12.43
CA GLU A 54 -3.57 12.58 11.49
C GLU A 54 -3.15 12.82 10.03
N ASN A 55 -2.58 13.99 9.74
CA ASN A 55 -2.29 14.39 8.36
C ASN A 55 -1.01 13.76 7.77
N THR A 56 -0.27 12.99 8.57
CA THR A 56 0.98 12.37 8.15
C THR A 56 1.07 10.90 8.56
N LEU A 57 1.02 10.56 9.85
CA LEU A 57 1.21 9.17 10.31
C LEU A 57 -0.03 8.32 10.06
N GLU A 58 -1.21 8.80 10.49
CA GLU A 58 -2.47 8.11 10.22
C GLU A 58 -2.75 8.05 8.71
N ALA A 59 -2.57 9.16 7.99
CA ALA A 59 -2.69 9.17 6.53
C ALA A 59 -1.72 8.17 5.85
N LEU A 60 -0.49 8.03 6.36
CA LEU A 60 0.48 7.06 5.84
C LEU A 60 0.06 5.62 6.13
N GLU A 61 -0.48 5.33 7.32
CA GLU A 61 -1.03 4.01 7.68
C GLU A 61 -2.19 3.58 6.76
N PHE A 62 -3.02 4.53 6.33
CA PHE A 62 -4.10 4.26 5.38
C PHE A 62 -3.67 4.26 3.91
N SER A 63 -2.43 4.67 3.60
CA SER A 63 -1.92 4.67 2.23
C SER A 63 -1.52 3.26 1.79
N GLY A 64 -1.67 2.96 0.50
CA GLY A 64 -1.22 1.70 -0.08
C GLY A 64 -2.10 0.47 0.22
N GLN A 65 -3.22 0.62 0.93
CA GLN A 65 -4.07 -0.52 1.33
C GLN A 65 -4.55 -1.40 0.15
N ILE A 66 -4.79 -0.79 -1.02
CA ILE A 66 -5.14 -1.55 -2.24
C ILE A 66 -3.96 -2.42 -2.66
N LEU A 67 -2.75 -1.85 -2.69
CA LEU A 67 -1.51 -2.56 -3.04
C LEU A 67 -1.23 -3.68 -2.04
N ASP A 68 -1.36 -3.42 -0.73
CA ASP A 68 -1.11 -4.41 0.32
C ASP A 68 -2.05 -5.61 0.24
N ARG A 69 -3.35 -5.35 -0.01
CA ARG A 69 -4.32 -6.43 -0.22
C ARG A 69 -3.98 -7.28 -1.44
N ILE A 70 -3.58 -6.64 -2.55
CA ILE A 70 -3.19 -7.34 -3.78
C ILE A 70 -1.92 -8.17 -3.54
N SER A 71 -0.91 -7.57 -2.92
CA SER A 71 0.36 -8.23 -2.53
C SER A 71 0.09 -9.44 -1.66
N SER A 72 -0.71 -9.28 -0.60
CA SER A 72 -1.04 -10.36 0.33
C SER A 72 -1.72 -11.54 -0.36
N LEU A 73 -2.71 -11.27 -1.20
CA LEU A 73 -3.39 -12.33 -1.97
C LEU A 73 -2.46 -13.02 -2.95
N PHE A 74 -1.66 -12.23 -3.69
CA PHE A 74 -0.76 -12.76 -4.69
C PHE A 74 0.33 -13.65 -4.07
N PHE A 75 1.01 -13.17 -3.02
CA PHE A 75 2.08 -13.93 -2.39
C PHE A 75 1.57 -15.10 -1.56
N ASN A 76 0.33 -15.04 -1.04
CA ASN A 76 -0.33 -16.22 -0.48
C ASN A 76 -0.52 -17.31 -1.55
N LEU A 77 -1.07 -16.97 -2.72
CA LEU A 77 -1.21 -17.93 -3.84
C LEU A 77 0.15 -18.42 -4.35
N ASN A 78 1.14 -17.53 -4.46
CA ASN A 78 2.49 -17.93 -4.86
C ASN A 78 3.15 -18.88 -3.86
N SER A 79 2.75 -18.86 -2.59
CA SER A 79 3.24 -19.80 -1.58
C SER A 79 2.46 -21.10 -1.53
N ALA A 80 1.13 -21.07 -1.75
CA ALA A 80 0.24 -22.21 -1.48
C ALA A 80 -0.27 -22.93 -2.74
N GLU A 81 -0.45 -22.21 -3.85
CA GLU A 81 -1.06 -22.70 -5.09
C GLU A 81 -0.34 -22.11 -6.32
N THR A 82 0.99 -22.20 -6.31
CA THR A 82 1.82 -21.60 -7.35
C THR A 82 1.75 -22.36 -8.68
N ASN A 83 2.13 -21.67 -9.76
CA ASN A 83 2.26 -22.20 -11.12
C ASN A 83 3.21 -21.31 -11.93
N ASP A 84 3.59 -21.73 -13.12
CA ASP A 84 4.54 -21.01 -13.99
C ASP A 84 4.11 -19.56 -14.28
N GLU A 85 2.81 -19.29 -14.43
CA GLU A 85 2.29 -17.93 -14.67
C GLU A 85 2.42 -17.06 -13.42
N ILE A 86 2.08 -17.58 -12.23
CA ILE A 86 2.25 -16.88 -10.96
C ILE A 86 3.73 -16.63 -10.67
N GLN A 87 4.61 -17.59 -10.88
CA GLN A 87 6.06 -17.39 -10.70
C GLN A 87 6.62 -16.32 -11.64
N LYS A 88 6.19 -16.32 -12.90
CA LYS A 88 6.57 -15.29 -13.87
C LYS A 88 6.08 -13.91 -13.42
N ILE A 89 4.82 -13.79 -12.99
CA ILE A 89 4.30 -12.54 -12.45
C ILE A 89 5.13 -12.11 -11.24
N ALA A 90 5.50 -13.03 -10.34
CA ALA A 90 6.29 -12.71 -9.15
C ALA A 90 7.66 -12.11 -9.51
N GLN A 91 8.35 -12.68 -10.50
CA GLN A 91 9.60 -12.14 -11.02
C GLN A 91 9.45 -10.73 -11.59
N GLU A 92 8.32 -10.44 -12.23
CA GLU A 92 8.05 -9.14 -12.84
C GLU A 92 7.64 -8.08 -11.80
N VAL A 93 6.83 -8.44 -10.80
CA VAL A 93 6.28 -7.47 -9.83
C VAL A 93 7.18 -7.25 -8.62
N SER A 94 8.01 -8.22 -8.23
CA SER A 94 8.88 -8.06 -7.05
C SER A 94 9.85 -6.87 -7.19
N PRO A 95 10.54 -6.65 -8.34
CA PRO A 95 11.36 -5.45 -8.51
C PRO A 95 10.56 -4.15 -8.44
N MET A 96 9.32 -4.14 -8.95
CA MET A 96 8.46 -2.95 -8.88
C MET A 96 8.04 -2.62 -7.44
N LEU A 97 7.75 -3.64 -6.64
CA LEU A 97 7.42 -3.49 -5.23
C LEU A 97 8.64 -3.01 -4.42
N THR A 98 9.83 -3.53 -4.74
CA THR A 98 11.08 -3.05 -4.15
C THR A 98 11.36 -1.59 -4.52
N GLU A 99 11.17 -1.20 -5.78
CA GLU A 99 11.29 0.19 -6.22
C GLU A 99 10.31 1.10 -5.47
N PHE A 100 9.03 0.72 -5.40
CA PHE A 100 8.04 1.48 -4.65
C PHE A 100 8.41 1.59 -3.16
N SER A 101 8.83 0.51 -2.51
CA SER A 101 9.26 0.53 -1.11
C SER A 101 10.44 1.46 -0.88
N ASN A 102 11.41 1.48 -1.80
CA ASN A 102 12.54 2.41 -1.77
C ASN A 102 12.08 3.86 -1.97
N ASP A 103 11.16 4.11 -2.90
CA ASP A 103 10.60 5.44 -3.13
C ASP A 103 9.96 6.00 -1.86
N ILE A 104 9.28 5.18 -1.06
CA ILE A 104 8.68 5.60 0.22
C ILE A 104 9.75 5.78 1.30
N THR A 105 10.58 4.77 1.51
CA THR A 105 11.58 4.74 2.60
C THR A 105 12.63 5.85 2.45
N LEU A 106 12.98 6.19 1.20
CA LEU A 106 13.98 7.21 0.89
C LEU A 106 13.34 8.58 0.57
N ASN A 107 12.02 8.75 0.75
CA ASN A 107 11.34 10.01 0.49
C ASN A 107 11.71 11.05 1.55
N LYS A 108 12.64 11.95 1.20
CA LYS A 108 13.09 13.02 2.11
C LYS A 108 11.96 13.94 2.59
N LYS A 109 10.94 14.22 1.75
CA LYS A 109 9.83 15.09 2.15
C LYS A 109 8.96 14.39 3.20
N LEU A 110 8.61 13.12 2.95
CA LEU A 110 7.86 12.31 3.91
C LEU A 110 8.61 12.18 5.23
N PHE A 111 9.90 11.84 5.17
CA PHE A 111 10.76 11.74 6.35
C PHE A 111 10.77 13.02 7.18
N ASN A 112 10.90 14.19 6.55
CA ASN A 112 10.90 15.46 7.28
C ASN A 112 9.57 15.72 8.02
N ARG A 113 8.43 15.31 7.44
CA ARG A 113 7.11 15.43 8.10
C ARG A 113 7.03 14.51 9.33
N VAL A 114 7.40 13.25 9.16
CA VAL A 114 7.44 12.25 10.24
C VAL A 114 8.39 12.70 11.35
N LYS A 115 9.58 13.18 10.99
CA LYS A 115 10.57 13.68 11.93
C LYS A 115 10.02 14.83 12.77
N LEU A 116 9.31 15.78 12.17
CA LEU A 116 8.74 16.89 12.93
C LEU A 116 7.78 16.38 14.00
N ILE A 117 6.87 15.47 13.64
CA ILE A 117 5.90 14.89 14.59
C ILE A 117 6.63 14.17 15.72
N TYR A 118 7.66 13.38 15.38
CA TYR A 118 8.49 12.68 16.37
C TYR A 118 9.20 13.66 17.32
N ASP A 119 9.75 14.76 16.80
CA ASP A 119 10.51 15.74 17.60
C ASP A 119 9.62 16.50 18.60
N ILE A 120 8.33 16.69 18.29
CA ILE A 120 7.35 17.36 19.15
C ILE A 120 6.27 16.40 19.68
N LYS A 121 6.55 15.09 19.73
CA LYS A 121 5.55 14.07 20.08
C LYS A 121 4.91 14.28 21.46
N ASP A 122 5.70 14.77 22.42
CA ASP A 122 5.27 15.05 23.79
C ASP A 122 4.27 16.22 23.89
N GLU A 123 4.12 17.02 22.83
CA GLU A 123 3.11 18.09 22.75
C GLU A 123 1.75 17.58 22.27
N PHE A 124 1.69 16.35 21.74
CA PHE A 124 0.45 15.72 21.28
C PHE A 124 -0.17 14.86 22.39
N ASN A 125 -1.50 14.85 22.45
CA ASN A 125 -2.25 13.94 23.33
C ASN A 125 -2.52 12.61 22.60
N LEU A 126 -1.47 11.81 22.43
CA LEU A 126 -1.50 10.53 21.72
C LEU A 126 -2.11 9.41 22.57
N SER A 127 -2.77 8.43 21.92
CA SER A 127 -3.18 7.18 22.58
C SER A 127 -1.97 6.27 22.82
N THR A 128 -2.16 5.21 23.61
CA THR A 128 -1.11 4.20 23.85
C THR A 128 -0.65 3.52 22.57
N GLU A 129 -1.53 3.33 21.59
CA GLU A 129 -1.20 2.75 20.29
C GLU A 129 -0.49 3.75 19.35
N GLN A 130 -0.58 5.05 19.62
CA GLN A 130 0.01 6.11 18.81
C GLN A 130 1.42 6.53 19.27
N ASP A 131 1.81 6.25 20.53
CA ASP A 131 3.11 6.61 21.14
C ASP A 131 4.15 5.47 21.07
#